data_AF-A0A4Y2JLS7-F1
#
_entry.id   AF-A0A4Y2JLS7-F1
#
_cell.length_a   1.000
_cell.length_b   1.000
_cell.length_c   1.000
_cell.angle_alpha   90.00
_cell.angle_beta   90.00
_cell.angle_gamma   90.00
#
_symmetry.space_group_name_H-M   'P 1'
#
loop_
_entity.id
_entity.type
_entity.pdbx_description
1 polymer ?
#
loop_
_entity_poly.entity_id
_entity_poly.type
_entity_poly.pdbx_seq_one_letter_code
_entity_poly.pdbx_strand_id
1 'polypeptide(L)'
;MTVSRLTPNLAVSLWGSETLKERSVTGTACRRFKKNGIEAKRALTPIKVDAVQNGLRFWLSEHQKKEKQEVLKLASISTVRKMRSDKIMDLSKQQKNNL
;
A
#
# COMPACT_ATOMS: atom_id res chain seq x y z
N MET A 1 17.78 1.35 -2.98
CA MET A 1 16.39 1.21 -2.51
C MET A 1 15.67 0.21 -3.44
N THR A 2 14.82 -0.69 -2.95
CA THR A 2 14.08 -1.67 -3.79
C THR A 2 12.62 -1.25 -3.95
N VAL A 3 11.92 -1.79 -4.96
CA VAL A 3 10.46 -1.60 -5.15
C VAL A 3 9.67 -1.96 -3.88
N SER A 4 10.06 -3.08 -3.25
CA SER A 4 9.48 -3.59 -2.01
C SER A 4 9.70 -2.68 -0.79
N ARG A 5 10.64 -1.74 -0.84
CA ARG A 5 10.89 -0.75 0.22
C ARG A 5 10.35 0.63 -0.12
N LEU A 6 10.48 1.07 -1.37
CA LEU A 6 10.01 2.38 -1.82
C LEU A 6 8.49 2.52 -1.66
N THR A 7 7.73 1.56 -2.14
CA THR A 7 6.25 1.66 -2.15
C THR A 7 5.68 1.75 -0.73
N PRO A 8 6.11 0.90 0.22
CA PRO A 8 5.71 1.05 1.62
C PRO A 8 6.18 2.37 2.25
N ASN A 9 7.41 2.83 1.98
CA ASN A 9 7.92 4.08 2.54
C ASN A 9 7.12 5.29 2.02
N LEU A 10 6.85 5.36 0.71
CA LEU A 10 6.00 6.41 0.13
C LEU A 10 4.59 6.41 0.73
N ALA A 11 4.02 5.22 0.95
CA ALA A 11 2.72 5.12 1.61
C ALA A 11 2.77 5.64 3.06
N VAL A 12 3.80 5.27 3.83
CA VAL A 12 3.97 5.80 5.19
C VAL A 12 4.16 7.31 5.18
N SER A 13 4.93 7.88 4.26
CA SER A 13 5.11 9.34 4.14
C SER A 13 3.82 10.08 3.78
N LEU A 14 2.95 9.50 2.96
CA LEU A 14 1.72 10.17 2.50
C LEU A 14 0.55 10.11 3.49
N TRP A 15 0.47 9.06 4.31
CA TRP A 15 -0.65 8.87 5.25
C TRP A 15 -0.24 8.87 6.73
N GLY A 16 1.01 8.55 7.05
CA GLY A 16 1.44 8.21 8.39
C GLY A 16 1.13 6.76 8.77
N SER A 17 1.88 6.20 9.73
CA SER A 17 1.70 4.83 10.22
C SER A 17 0.33 4.63 10.87
N GLU A 18 -0.11 5.58 11.69
CA GLU A 18 -1.36 5.47 12.45
C GLU A 18 -2.57 5.45 11.51
N THR A 19 -2.63 6.37 10.57
CA THR A 19 -3.69 6.37 9.54
C THR A 19 -3.69 5.08 8.72
N LEU A 20 -2.52 4.55 8.34
CA LEU A 20 -2.47 3.31 7.56
C LEU A 20 -3.00 2.10 8.35
N LYS A 21 -2.82 2.06 9.67
CA LYS A 21 -3.36 0.99 10.52
C LYS A 21 -4.89 1.01 10.53
N GLU A 22 -5.53 2.18 10.45
CA GLU A 22 -6.99 2.33 10.52
C GLU A 22 -7.68 2.24 9.15
N ARG A 23 -6.92 2.13 8.06
CA ARG A 23 -7.44 2.12 6.70
C ARG A 23 -7.31 0.75 6.05
N SER A 24 -8.06 0.55 4.97
CA SER A 24 -7.89 -0.60 4.08
C SER A 24 -7.70 -0.17 2.63
N VAL A 25 -7.17 -1.07 1.82
CA VAL A 25 -6.94 -0.81 0.40
C VAL A 25 -8.24 -0.63 -0.37
N THR A 26 -9.28 -1.43 -0.06
CA THR A 26 -10.52 -1.50 -0.84
C THR A 26 -11.73 -0.94 -0.10
N GLY A 27 -11.65 -0.69 1.20
CA GLY A 27 -12.82 -0.31 2.01
C GLY A 27 -13.80 -1.46 2.26
N THR A 28 -13.43 -2.70 1.94
CA THR A 28 -14.32 -3.86 2.05
C THR A 28 -13.90 -4.76 3.20
N ALA A 29 -14.86 -5.20 4.01
CA ALA A 29 -14.61 -6.19 5.06
C ALA A 29 -14.10 -7.50 4.45
N CYS A 30 -13.14 -8.14 5.12
CA CYS A 30 -12.65 -9.45 4.71
C CYS A 30 -13.78 -10.47 4.84
N ARG A 31 -14.05 -11.25 3.78
CA ARG A 31 -15.16 -12.23 3.76
C ARG A 31 -15.10 -13.20 4.95
N ARG A 32 -13.90 -13.61 5.35
CA ARG A 32 -13.67 -14.49 6.51
C ARG A 32 -14.18 -13.87 7.81
N PHE A 33 -13.99 -12.57 7.98
CA PHE A 33 -14.33 -11.82 9.19
C PHE A 33 -15.71 -11.17 9.15
N LYS A 34 -16.35 -11.14 7.97
CA LYS A 34 -17.72 -10.63 7.79
C LYS A 34 -18.73 -11.38 8.65
N LYS A 35 -18.54 -12.70 8.86
CA LYS A 35 -19.37 -13.52 9.75
C LYS A 35 -19.24 -13.15 11.23
N ASN A 36 -18.13 -12.51 11.61
CA ASN A 36 -17.84 -12.11 12.99
C ASN A 36 -18.28 -10.67 13.27
N GLY A 37 -19.07 -10.05 12.39
CA GLY A 37 -19.53 -8.66 12.53
C GLY A 37 -18.42 -7.61 12.40
N ILE A 38 -17.22 -7.97 11.92
CA ILE A 38 -16.12 -7.02 11.79
C ILE A 38 -16.41 -6.03 10.67
N GLU A 39 -16.50 -4.75 11.02
CA GLU A 39 -16.71 -3.66 10.08
C GLU A 39 -15.50 -3.42 9.17
N ALA A 40 -15.79 -2.89 7.99
CA ALA A 40 -14.76 -2.56 7.01
C ALA A 40 -14.03 -1.28 7.42
N LYS A 41 -12.70 -1.35 7.51
CA LYS A 41 -11.87 -0.14 7.62
C LYS A 41 -12.08 0.75 6.40
N ARG A 42 -12.14 2.06 6.62
CA ARG A 42 -12.32 3.05 5.54
C ARG A 42 -11.25 2.89 4.46
N ALA A 43 -11.66 3.01 3.19
CA ALA A 43 -10.73 2.96 2.06
C ALA A 43 -9.70 4.09 2.14
N LEU A 44 -8.55 3.86 1.50
CA LEU A 44 -7.55 4.90 1.27
C LEU A 44 -8.05 5.90 0.22
N THR A 45 -7.64 7.15 0.38
CA THR A 45 -7.97 8.25 -0.53
C THR A 45 -7.37 8.02 -1.92
N PRO A 46 -8.19 7.93 -2.99
CA PRO A 46 -7.73 7.61 -4.35
C PRO A 46 -6.56 8.47 -4.83
N ILE A 47 -6.62 9.79 -4.61
CA ILE A 47 -5.56 10.72 -5.03
C ILE A 47 -4.17 10.37 -4.48
N LYS A 48 -4.10 9.92 -3.22
CA LYS A 48 -2.83 9.49 -2.61
C LYS A 48 -2.41 8.10 -3.11
N VAL A 49 -3.36 7.26 -3.53
CA VAL A 49 -3.05 5.96 -4.19
C VAL A 49 -2.35 6.21 -5.52
N ASP A 50 -2.88 7.13 -6.32
CA ASP A 50 -2.31 7.53 -7.60
C ASP A 50 -0.93 8.19 -7.41
N ALA A 51 -0.77 9.02 -6.37
CA ALA A 51 0.53 9.60 -6.03
C ALA A 51 1.61 8.52 -5.75
N VAL A 52 1.28 7.46 -5.00
CA VAL A 52 2.21 6.33 -4.79
C VAL A 52 2.54 5.65 -6.11
N GLN A 53 1.54 5.42 -6.97
CA GLN A 53 1.74 4.76 -8.25
C GLN A 53 2.63 5.60 -9.17
N ASN A 54 2.39 6.90 -9.25
CA ASN A 54 3.18 7.83 -10.06
C ASN A 54 4.61 7.97 -9.52
N GLY A 55 4.79 8.07 -8.20
CA GLY A 55 6.11 8.09 -7.58
C GLY A 55 6.91 6.81 -7.85
N LEU A 56 6.26 5.65 -7.82
CA LEU A 56 6.89 4.38 -8.18
C LEU A 56 7.26 4.33 -9.67
N ARG A 57 6.38 4.79 -10.57
CA ARG A 57 6.66 4.88 -12.01
C ARG A 57 7.87 5.76 -12.29
N PHE A 58 7.89 6.96 -11.72
CA PHE A 58 8.99 7.91 -11.86
C PHE A 58 10.31 7.32 -11.35
N TRP A 59 10.30 6.68 -10.18
CA TRP A 59 11.53 6.07 -9.66
C TRP A 59 12.03 4.91 -10.53
N LEU A 60 11.14 4.10 -11.09
CA LEU A 60 11.52 3.00 -11.97
C LEU A 60 12.05 3.50 -13.33
N SER A 61 11.48 4.57 -13.88
CA SER A 61 11.94 5.14 -15.15
C SER A 61 13.25 5.92 -14.98
N GLU A 62 13.28 6.89 -14.07
CA GLU A 62 14.38 7.86 -14.00
C GLU A 62 15.58 7.33 -13.22
N HIS A 63 15.34 6.60 -12.12
CA HIS A 63 16.44 6.15 -11.25
C HIS A 63 16.88 4.71 -11.55
N GLN A 64 15.97 3.84 -11.96
CA GLN A 64 16.30 2.45 -12.31
C GLN A 64 16.47 2.22 -13.82
N LYS A 65 16.16 3.23 -14.65
CA LYS A 65 16.27 3.17 -16.12
C LYS A 65 15.59 1.93 -16.72
N LYS A 66 14.47 1.52 -16.12
CA LYS A 66 13.71 0.36 -16.58
C LYS A 66 12.93 0.69 -17.83
N GLU A 67 12.77 -0.30 -18.69
CA GLU A 67 11.95 -0.14 -19.88
C GLU A 67 10.47 0.10 -19.52
N LYS A 68 9.80 0.85 -20.40
CA LYS A 68 8.40 1.27 -20.21
C LYS A 68 7.46 0.10 -19.87
N GLN A 69 7.61 -1.03 -20.55
CA GLN A 69 6.79 -2.21 -20.29
C GLN A 69 7.02 -2.78 -18.87
N GLU A 70 8.28 -2.80 -18.43
CA GLU A 70 8.63 -3.25 -17.08
C GLU A 70 8.11 -2.29 -16.00
N VAL A 71 8.21 -0.98 -16.24
CA VAL A 71 7.65 0.05 -15.35
C VAL A 71 6.14 -0.14 -15.18
N LEU A 72 5.40 -0.34 -16.27
CA LEU A 72 3.95 -0.55 -16.21
C LEU A 72 3.57 -1.81 -15.43
N LYS A 73 4.33 -2.90 -15.60
CA LYS A 73 4.12 -4.16 -14.87
C LYS A 73 4.39 -3.99 -13.37
N LEU A 74 5.52 -3.40 -13.01
CA LEU A 74 5.96 -3.22 -11.62
C LEU A 74 5.15 -2.17 -10.87
N ALA A 75 4.73 -1.11 -11.53
CA ALA A 75 3.87 -0.07 -10.97
C ALA A 75 2.38 -0.29 -11.29
N SER A 76 1.97 -1.52 -11.58
CA SER A 76 0.56 -1.84 -11.77
C SER A 76 -0.23 -1.63 -10.48
N ILE A 77 -1.52 -1.30 -10.63
CA ILE A 77 -2.38 -1.00 -9.47
C ILE A 77 -2.50 -2.20 -8.53
N SER A 78 -2.52 -3.43 -9.06
CA SER A 78 -2.55 -4.67 -8.29
C SER A 78 -1.30 -4.84 -7.44
N THR A 79 -0.12 -4.59 -8.01
CA THR A 79 1.17 -4.67 -7.32
C THR A 79 1.27 -3.62 -6.19
N VAL A 80 0.88 -2.38 -6.47
CA VAL A 80 0.84 -1.30 -5.47
C VAL A 80 -0.15 -1.64 -4.34
N ARG A 81 -1.32 -2.18 -4.68
CA ARG A 81 -2.33 -2.63 -3.70
C ARG A 81 -1.78 -3.75 -2.82
N LYS A 82 -1.09 -4.74 -3.39
CA LYS A 82 -0.48 -5.86 -2.66
C LYS A 82 0.57 -5.38 -1.67
N MET A 83 1.60 -4.66 -2.14
CA MET A 83 2.67 -4.15 -1.27
C MET A 83 2.14 -3.30 -0.11
N ARG A 84 1.05 -2.56 -0.35
CA ARG A 84 0.41 -1.75 0.67
C ARG A 84 -0.37 -2.61 1.69
N SER A 85 -1.14 -3.59 1.23
CA SER A 85 -1.81 -4.55 2.11
C SER A 85 -0.81 -5.25 3.03
N ASP A 86 0.32 -5.68 2.48
CA ASP A 86 1.40 -6.30 3.24
C ASP A 86 1.94 -5.34 4.32
N LYS A 87 2.19 -4.06 3.96
CA LYS A 87 2.64 -3.05 4.92
C LYS A 87 1.62 -2.76 6.03
N ILE A 88 0.32 -2.66 5.71
CA ILE A 88 -0.74 -2.47 6.71
C ILE A 88 -0.77 -3.65 7.67
N MET A 89 -0.60 -4.87 7.16
CA MET A 89 -0.52 -6.08 7.97
C MET A 89 0.69 -6.07 8.90
N ASP A 90 1.87 -5.68 8.40
CA ASP A 90 3.09 -5.59 9.21
C ASP A 90 2.96 -4.56 10.33
N LEU A 91 2.42 -3.38 10.03
CA LEU A 91 2.14 -2.35 11.04
C LEU A 91 1.15 -2.84 12.11
N SER A 92 0.15 -3.64 11.71
CA SER A 92 -0.81 -4.24 12.63
C SER A 92 -0.18 -5.31 13.53
N LYS A 93 0.79 -6.09 13.01
CA LYS A 93 1.54 -7.06 13.81
C LYS A 93 2.45 -6.37 14.82
N GLN A 94 3.14 -5.31 14.41
CA GLN A 94 4.01 -4.53 15.31
C GLN A 94 3.22 -3.95 16.50
N GLN A 95 1.99 -3.49 16.29
CA GLN A 95 1.13 -3.01 17.38
C GLN A 95 0.83 -4.10 18.41
N LYS A 96 0.54 -5.32 17.97
CA LYS A 96 0.23 -6.44 18.87
C LYS A 96 1.42 -6.89 19.71
N ASN A 97 2.64 -6.69 19.22
CA ASN A 97 3.86 -7.08 19.92
C ASN A 97 4.35 -6.00 20.90
N ASN A 98 3.78 -4.79 20.84
CA ASN A 98 4.12 -3.66 21.71
C ASN A 98 3.06 -3.42 22.80
N LEU A 99 2.09 -4.34 22.94
CA LEU A 99 1.07 -4.42 23.98
C LEU A 99 1.33 -5.67 24.82
#